data_AF-A0A8J8BB00-F1
#
_entry.id   AF-A0A8J8BB00-F1
#
_cell.length_a   1.000
_cell.length_b   1.000
_cell.length_c   1.000
_cell.angle_alpha   90.00
_cell.angle_beta   90.00
_cell.angle_gamma   90.00
#
_symmetry.space_group_name_H-M   'P 1'
#
loop_
_entity.id
_entity.type
_entity.pdbx_description
1 polymer ?
#
loop_
_entity_poly.entity_id
_entity_poly.type
_entity_poly.pdbx_seq_one_letter_code
_entity_poly.pdbx_strand_id
1 'polypeptide(L)'
;MRSYRFVFSPKWLAFHALTWLVLIPAFIGLGQWQRNLWRDHARSQGAVLAALAARPVPLDSKDPAGHTVARSQQWTMVSATGRYDTAHQFMARNRSQDQQPGWFVVTPLLLPDGTAVLVNQGWVRESNTGNASAAPSFPPVPSGTVTVSGSLQPDETTADTRIKDDTAQLAANEIALITRGDLAARVPYRLRDGSIRLTSSLPANTAPSAAEPVPNPTYENAMYIAYMVQWWVFAAVMPVTWFLLIRREAGDRRLAARQAAADGGEPARDGERLPADTTDTAEPADRADRADDRAEPAGPPSAGARQPVVAGALADAQPVEQGGEAVAGEKVQGLPHAVGG
;
A
#
# COMPACT_ATOMS: atom_id res chain seq x y z
N MET A 1 46.81 6.19 -30.70
CA MET A 1 46.47 6.27 -29.25
C MET A 1 46.25 7.70 -28.72
N ARG A 2 46.57 8.79 -29.46
CA ARG A 2 46.32 10.20 -29.03
C ARG A 2 44.83 10.56 -28.79
N SER A 3 43.88 9.75 -29.24
CA SER A 3 42.44 10.05 -29.26
C SER A 3 41.72 9.99 -27.90
N TYR A 4 42.30 9.40 -26.85
CA TYR A 4 41.66 9.27 -25.53
C TYR A 4 42.33 10.09 -24.40
N ARG A 5 43.32 10.94 -24.70
CA ARG A 5 44.01 11.74 -23.67
C ARG A 5 43.09 12.68 -22.89
N PHE A 6 41.95 13.08 -23.47
CA PHE A 6 40.96 13.95 -22.84
C PHE A 6 40.33 13.33 -21.58
N VAL A 7 40.32 12.00 -21.47
CA VAL A 7 39.80 11.25 -20.32
C VAL A 7 40.57 11.57 -19.02
N PHE A 8 41.82 12.04 -19.15
CA PHE A 8 42.63 12.49 -18.01
C PHE A 8 42.52 14.00 -17.72
N SER A 9 41.65 14.74 -18.41
CA SER A 9 41.42 16.16 -18.09
C SER A 9 40.69 16.30 -16.74
N PRO A 10 40.85 17.42 -16.00
CA PRO A 10 40.22 17.62 -14.69
C PRO A 10 38.70 17.39 -14.69
N LYS A 11 38.01 17.83 -15.76
CA LYS A 11 36.57 17.60 -15.95
C LYS A 11 36.23 16.11 -16.02
N TRP A 12 37.01 15.33 -16.75
CA TRP A 12 36.79 13.90 -16.90
C TRP A 12 37.19 13.12 -15.64
N LEU A 13 38.29 13.49 -14.98
CA LEU A 13 38.66 12.95 -13.67
C LEU A 13 37.56 13.18 -12.62
N ALA A 14 37.00 14.39 -12.56
CA ALA A 14 35.86 14.68 -11.68
C ALA A 14 34.63 13.83 -12.04
N PHE A 15 34.34 13.64 -13.33
CA PHE A 15 33.25 12.78 -13.78
C PHE A 15 33.48 11.29 -13.42
N HIS A 16 34.70 10.78 -13.55
CA HIS A 16 35.08 9.44 -13.11
C HIS A 16 34.88 9.28 -11.61
N ALA A 17 35.40 10.22 -10.82
CA ALA A 17 35.28 10.22 -9.37
C ALA A 17 33.81 10.26 -8.94
N LEU A 18 33.01 11.17 -9.51
CA LEU A 18 31.59 11.26 -9.22
C LEU A 18 30.85 9.94 -9.55
N THR A 19 31.11 9.36 -10.72
CA THR A 19 30.40 8.14 -11.14
C THR A 19 30.80 6.94 -10.28
N TRP A 20 32.09 6.68 -10.14
CA TRP A 20 32.61 5.45 -9.53
C TRP A 20 32.75 5.51 -8.02
N LEU A 21 33.06 6.68 -7.46
CA LEU A 21 33.31 6.84 -6.02
C LEU A 21 32.09 7.36 -5.27
N VAL A 22 31.14 8.00 -5.96
CA VAL A 22 29.96 8.59 -5.32
C VAL A 22 28.67 7.89 -5.76
N LEU A 23 28.29 7.97 -7.04
CA LEU A 23 26.97 7.54 -7.51
C LEU A 23 26.78 6.02 -7.43
N ILE A 24 27.71 5.22 -7.94
CA ILE A 24 27.60 3.76 -7.91
C ILE A 24 27.56 3.25 -6.45
N PRO A 25 28.48 3.62 -5.55
CA PRO A 25 28.42 3.22 -4.14
C PRO A 25 27.13 3.70 -3.45
N ALA A 26 26.67 4.93 -3.74
CA ALA A 26 25.44 5.46 -3.18
C ALA A 26 24.22 4.61 -3.59
N PHE A 27 24.07 4.29 -4.88
CA PHE A 27 22.95 3.46 -5.35
C PHE A 27 23.00 2.03 -4.79
N ILE A 28 24.20 1.42 -4.70
CA ILE A 28 24.35 0.12 -4.05
C ILE A 28 23.94 0.22 -2.58
N GLY A 29 24.41 1.24 -1.87
CA GLY A 29 24.09 1.51 -0.47
C GLY A 29 22.59 1.71 -0.24
N LEU A 30 21.93 2.50 -1.08
CA LEU A 30 20.47 2.71 -1.04
C LEU A 30 19.71 1.40 -1.28
N GLY A 31 20.15 0.57 -2.23
CA GLY A 31 19.55 -0.75 -2.45
C GLY A 31 19.72 -1.69 -1.23
N GLN A 32 20.89 -1.68 -0.59
CA GLN A 32 21.10 -2.45 0.65
C GLN A 32 20.25 -1.91 1.81
N TRP A 33 20.12 -0.59 1.92
CA TRP A 33 19.24 0.03 2.91
C TRP A 33 17.78 -0.41 2.71
N GLN A 34 17.28 -0.35 1.47
CA GLN A 34 15.92 -0.80 1.15
C GLN A 34 15.73 -2.31 1.44
N ARG A 35 16.75 -3.12 1.18
CA ARG A 35 16.75 -4.56 1.51
C ARG A 35 16.67 -4.79 3.02
N ASN A 36 17.39 -4.01 3.82
CA ASN A 36 17.33 -4.11 5.28
C ASN A 36 15.93 -3.78 5.79
N LEU A 37 15.38 -2.68 5.27
CA LEU A 37 14.02 -2.25 5.59
C LEU A 37 13.00 -3.36 5.25
N TRP A 38 13.11 -3.96 4.07
CA TRP A 38 12.29 -5.12 3.68
C TRP A 38 12.45 -6.29 4.65
N ARG A 39 13.68 -6.67 5.02
CA ARG A 39 13.93 -7.82 5.91
C ARG A 39 13.32 -7.62 7.28
N ASP A 40 13.42 -6.42 7.84
CA ASP A 40 12.90 -6.13 9.17
C ASP A 40 11.36 -6.21 9.18
N HIS A 41 10.71 -5.68 8.13
CA HIS A 41 9.26 -5.85 7.95
C HIS A 41 8.89 -7.32 7.70
N ALA A 42 9.58 -8.02 6.81
CA ALA A 42 9.27 -9.41 6.50
C ALA A 42 9.38 -10.34 7.72
N ARG A 43 10.30 -10.07 8.65
CA ARG A 43 10.42 -10.83 9.90
C ARG A 43 9.23 -10.63 10.84
N SER A 44 8.81 -9.39 11.08
CA SER A 44 7.66 -9.11 11.96
C SER A 44 6.37 -9.68 11.39
N GLN A 45 6.18 -9.51 10.08
CA GLN A 45 5.07 -10.08 9.32
C GLN A 45 5.06 -11.61 9.35
N GLY A 46 6.22 -12.22 9.11
CA GLY A 46 6.40 -13.67 9.15
C GLY A 46 6.05 -14.27 10.50
N ALA A 47 6.37 -13.59 11.60
CA ALA A 47 6.00 -14.02 12.94
C ALA A 47 4.47 -14.01 13.14
N VAL A 48 3.77 -12.98 12.67
CA VAL A 48 2.30 -12.89 12.72
C VAL A 48 1.65 -13.98 11.87
N LEU A 49 2.10 -14.16 10.64
CA LEU A 49 1.57 -15.20 9.74
C LEU A 49 1.84 -16.61 10.28
N ALA A 50 3.00 -16.86 10.86
CA ALA A 50 3.32 -18.13 11.51
C ALA A 50 2.43 -18.39 12.74
N ALA A 51 2.17 -17.36 13.56
CA ALA A 51 1.25 -17.48 14.70
C ALA A 51 -0.18 -17.81 14.24
N LEU A 52 -0.66 -17.14 13.19
CA LEU A 52 -1.98 -17.39 12.60
C LEU A 52 -2.14 -18.77 11.95
N ALA A 53 -1.05 -19.34 11.43
CA ALA A 53 -1.03 -20.68 10.84
C ALA A 53 -0.86 -21.80 11.90
N ALA A 54 -0.54 -21.47 13.15
CA ALA A 54 -0.35 -22.45 14.20
C ALA A 54 -1.68 -23.12 14.60
N ARG A 55 -1.62 -24.36 15.10
CA ARG A 55 -2.80 -25.02 15.64
C ARG A 55 -3.29 -24.27 16.89
N PRO A 56 -4.61 -24.04 17.03
CA PRO A 56 -5.16 -23.41 18.22
C PRO A 56 -4.80 -24.20 19.49
N VAL A 57 -4.40 -23.48 20.53
CA VAL A 57 -4.19 -24.02 21.89
C VAL A 57 -5.34 -23.62 22.81
N PRO A 58 -5.64 -24.35 23.89
CA PRO A 58 -6.70 -23.96 24.82
C PRO A 58 -6.48 -22.53 25.36
N LEU A 59 -7.54 -21.72 25.43
CA LEU A 59 -7.48 -20.34 25.92
C LEU A 59 -6.76 -20.23 27.27
N ASP A 60 -7.05 -21.14 28.20
CA ASP A 60 -6.45 -21.18 29.54
C ASP A 60 -4.92 -21.28 29.55
N SER A 61 -4.31 -21.79 28.47
CA SER A 61 -2.85 -21.89 28.36
C SER A 61 -2.17 -20.55 28.06
N LYS A 62 -2.93 -19.55 27.58
CA LYS A 62 -2.43 -18.23 27.16
C LYS A 62 -3.08 -17.09 27.94
N ASP A 63 -4.32 -17.23 28.33
CA ASP A 63 -5.07 -16.26 29.14
C ASP A 63 -5.78 -16.98 30.30
N PRO A 64 -5.03 -17.37 31.35
CA PRO A 64 -5.64 -17.91 32.56
C PRO A 64 -6.45 -16.82 33.25
N ALA A 65 -7.60 -17.18 33.83
CA ALA A 65 -8.50 -16.24 34.47
C ALA A 65 -7.78 -15.26 35.43
N GLY A 66 -7.92 -13.96 35.16
CA GLY A 66 -7.29 -12.89 35.95
C GLY A 66 -5.93 -12.42 35.47
N HIS A 67 -5.40 -12.95 34.36
CA HIS A 67 -4.25 -12.37 33.67
C HIS A 67 -4.68 -11.27 32.70
N THR A 68 -3.69 -10.51 32.23
CA THR A 68 -3.84 -9.51 31.18
C THR A 68 -3.19 -10.05 29.91
N VAL A 69 -3.90 -9.94 28.79
CA VAL A 69 -3.40 -10.34 27.48
C VAL A 69 -2.36 -9.32 27.02
N ALA A 70 -1.09 -9.74 26.96
CA ALA A 70 -0.01 -8.89 26.51
C ALA A 70 -0.03 -8.73 24.97
N ARG A 71 0.51 -7.61 24.47
CA ARG A 71 0.68 -7.37 23.02
C ARG A 71 1.50 -8.45 22.32
N SER A 72 2.45 -9.08 23.01
CA SER A 72 3.24 -10.20 22.48
C SER A 72 2.43 -11.48 22.26
N GLN A 73 1.24 -11.58 22.86
CA GLN A 73 0.33 -12.71 22.70
C GLN A 73 -0.71 -12.47 21.59
N GLN A 74 -0.77 -11.25 21.06
CA GLN A 74 -1.61 -10.93 19.92
C GLN A 74 -1.32 -11.89 18.77
N TRP A 75 -2.36 -12.32 18.05
CA TRP A 75 -2.29 -13.28 16.95
C TRP A 75 -2.07 -14.75 17.34
N THR A 76 -1.87 -15.05 18.63
CA THR A 76 -1.79 -16.44 19.09
C THR A 76 -3.13 -17.13 18.85
N MET A 77 -3.13 -18.24 18.11
CA MET A 77 -4.33 -19.03 17.88
C MET A 77 -4.75 -19.76 19.15
N VAL A 78 -5.98 -19.50 19.59
CA VAL A 78 -6.58 -20.09 20.79
C VAL A 78 -7.92 -20.74 20.47
N SER A 79 -8.31 -21.72 21.28
CA SER A 79 -9.63 -22.34 21.26
C SER A 79 -10.30 -22.22 22.62
N ALA A 80 -11.59 -21.88 22.63
CA ALA A 80 -12.41 -21.82 23.84
C ALA A 80 -13.76 -22.52 23.59
N THR A 81 -14.27 -23.23 24.61
CA THR A 81 -15.56 -23.92 24.55
C THR A 81 -16.50 -23.28 25.55
N GLY A 82 -17.72 -22.97 25.12
CA GLY A 82 -18.69 -22.25 25.93
C GLY A 82 -20.04 -22.09 25.25
N ARG A 83 -20.85 -21.16 25.74
CA ARG A 83 -22.14 -20.80 25.14
C ARG A 83 -22.22 -19.30 24.91
N TYR A 84 -22.65 -18.88 23.73
CA TYR A 84 -22.84 -17.45 23.46
C TYR A 84 -23.96 -16.86 24.31
N ASP A 85 -23.70 -15.69 24.87
CA ASP A 85 -24.70 -14.86 25.53
C ASP A 85 -25.26 -13.83 24.56
N THR A 86 -26.34 -14.21 23.86
CA THR A 86 -26.99 -13.36 22.86
C THR A 86 -27.75 -12.18 23.46
N ALA A 87 -27.97 -12.16 24.79
CA ALA A 87 -28.64 -11.06 25.48
C ALA A 87 -27.71 -9.86 25.71
N HIS A 88 -26.39 -10.07 25.74
CA HIS A 88 -25.39 -9.05 25.96
C HIS A 88 -24.42 -8.93 24.77
N GLN A 89 -24.99 -8.74 23.57
CA GLN A 89 -24.20 -8.52 22.36
C GLN A 89 -23.90 -7.04 22.14
N PHE A 90 -22.75 -6.77 21.52
CA PHE A 90 -22.27 -5.42 21.29
C PHE A 90 -21.88 -5.20 19.84
N MET A 91 -22.22 -4.03 19.31
CA MET A 91 -21.78 -3.56 18.00
C MET A 91 -20.64 -2.56 18.20
N ALA A 92 -19.44 -2.92 17.74
CA ALA A 92 -18.31 -2.00 17.71
C ALA A 92 -18.35 -1.18 16.43
N ARG A 93 -18.45 0.14 16.57
CA ARG A 93 -18.66 1.07 15.45
C ARG A 93 -17.35 1.51 14.80
N ASN A 94 -17.48 2.33 13.75
CA ASN A 94 -16.38 2.92 13.00
C ASN A 94 -15.39 1.85 12.49
N ARG A 95 -15.92 0.70 12.07
CA ARG A 95 -15.12 -0.38 11.50
C ARG A 95 -15.20 -0.30 9.99
N SER A 96 -14.12 -0.65 9.33
CA SER A 96 -14.10 -0.76 7.88
C SER A 96 -13.46 -2.07 7.47
N GLN A 97 -14.04 -2.66 6.44
CA GLN A 97 -13.52 -3.85 5.77
C GLN A 97 -13.66 -3.60 4.27
N ASP A 98 -12.59 -3.85 3.51
CA ASP A 98 -12.55 -3.63 2.05
C ASP A 98 -13.04 -2.23 1.61
N GLN A 99 -12.62 -1.19 2.34
CA GLN A 99 -13.00 0.21 2.13
C GLN A 99 -14.50 0.51 2.33
N GLN A 100 -15.27 -0.41 2.90
CA GLN A 100 -16.68 -0.23 3.23
C GLN A 100 -16.87 0.00 4.73
N PRO A 101 -17.70 0.97 5.14
CA PRO A 101 -18.03 1.17 6.55
C PRO A 101 -18.95 0.06 7.07
N GLY A 102 -18.78 -0.25 8.35
CA GLY A 102 -19.58 -1.25 9.04
C GLY A 102 -19.21 -1.38 10.52
N TRP A 103 -19.55 -2.54 11.06
CA TRP A 103 -19.58 -2.81 12.48
C TRP A 103 -18.91 -4.14 12.76
N PHE A 104 -18.15 -4.25 13.85
CA PHE A 104 -17.81 -5.57 14.38
C PHE A 104 -18.89 -6.04 15.35
N VAL A 105 -19.18 -7.33 15.29
CA VAL A 105 -20.14 -7.98 16.18
C VAL A 105 -19.37 -8.68 17.28
N VAL A 106 -19.57 -8.26 18.51
CA VAL A 106 -18.89 -8.82 19.68
C VAL A 106 -19.92 -9.49 20.58
N THR A 107 -19.73 -10.79 20.78
CA THR A 107 -20.62 -11.61 21.61
C THR A 107 -19.81 -12.29 22.70
N PRO A 108 -20.16 -12.10 23.99
CA PRO A 108 -19.53 -12.85 25.07
C PRO A 108 -19.78 -14.35 24.94
N LEU A 109 -18.73 -15.14 25.13
CA LEU A 109 -18.80 -16.59 25.23
C LEU A 109 -18.64 -16.99 26.71
N LEU A 110 -19.73 -17.48 27.30
CA LEU A 110 -19.75 -17.98 28.67
C LEU A 110 -18.97 -19.30 28.76
N LEU A 111 -17.98 -19.33 29.63
CA LEU A 111 -17.10 -20.48 29.84
C LEU A 111 -17.60 -21.35 31.01
N PRO A 112 -17.18 -22.62 31.09
CA PRO A 112 -17.60 -23.54 32.16
C PRO A 112 -17.22 -23.09 33.58
N ASP A 113 -16.23 -22.21 33.72
CA ASP A 113 -15.76 -21.67 35.00
C ASP A 113 -16.59 -20.46 35.50
N GLY A 114 -17.64 -20.08 34.78
CA GLY A 114 -18.50 -18.94 35.10
C GLY A 114 -17.94 -17.57 34.67
N THR A 115 -16.75 -17.53 34.07
CA THR A 115 -16.22 -16.34 33.38
C THR A 115 -16.71 -16.30 31.94
N ALA A 116 -16.46 -15.21 31.24
CA ALA A 116 -16.69 -15.12 29.80
C ALA A 116 -15.53 -14.46 29.08
N VAL A 117 -15.33 -14.82 27.82
CA VAL A 117 -14.37 -14.16 26.93
C VAL A 117 -15.14 -13.46 25.81
N LEU A 118 -14.70 -12.27 25.43
CA LEU A 118 -15.29 -11.55 24.30
C LEU A 118 -14.90 -12.24 22.99
N VAL A 119 -15.85 -12.50 22.10
CA VAL A 119 -15.56 -13.06 20.78
C VAL A 119 -16.04 -12.09 19.71
N ASN A 120 -15.11 -11.51 18.97
CA ASN A 120 -15.41 -10.77 17.75
C ASN A 120 -15.79 -11.78 16.65
N GLN A 121 -17.08 -11.86 16.35
CA GLN A 121 -17.68 -12.80 15.41
C GLN A 121 -17.33 -12.47 13.95
N GLY A 122 -16.99 -11.22 13.66
CA GLY A 122 -16.88 -10.75 12.29
C GLY A 122 -17.36 -9.32 12.11
N TRP A 123 -17.51 -8.95 10.84
CA TRP A 123 -17.92 -7.66 10.36
C TRP A 123 -19.30 -7.71 9.69
N VAL A 124 -20.07 -6.63 9.83
CA VAL A 124 -21.35 -6.43 9.15
C VAL A 124 -21.34 -5.07 8.49
N ARG A 125 -21.69 -5.03 7.20
CA ARG A 125 -21.78 -3.80 6.43
C ARG A 125 -22.86 -2.87 6.95
N GLU A 126 -22.56 -1.58 7.02
CA GLU A 126 -23.51 -0.55 7.45
C GLU A 126 -24.74 -0.45 6.55
N SER A 127 -24.60 -0.70 5.24
CA SER A 127 -25.73 -0.67 4.30
C SER A 127 -26.85 -1.67 4.61
N ASN A 128 -26.60 -2.68 5.44
CA ASN A 128 -27.59 -3.70 5.80
C ASN A 128 -28.73 -3.15 6.68
N THR A 129 -28.67 -1.89 7.09
CA THR A 129 -29.63 -1.26 8.02
C THR A 129 -30.64 -0.34 7.34
N GLY A 130 -30.41 0.06 6.09
CA GLY A 130 -31.18 1.12 5.43
C GLY A 130 -31.05 2.51 6.08
N ASN A 131 -30.27 2.64 7.17
CA ASN A 131 -30.02 3.86 7.92
C ASN A 131 -28.57 3.89 8.40
N ALA A 132 -27.75 4.76 7.80
CA ALA A 132 -26.32 4.87 8.09
C ALA A 132 -25.99 5.25 9.54
N SER A 133 -26.97 5.66 10.36
CA SER A 133 -26.73 6.05 11.76
C SER A 133 -27.23 5.02 12.78
N ALA A 134 -27.79 3.89 12.35
CA ALA A 134 -28.31 2.87 13.26
C ALA A 134 -27.52 1.56 13.12
N ALA A 135 -27.18 0.93 14.25
CA ALA A 135 -26.56 -0.38 14.24
C ALA A 135 -27.48 -1.46 13.61
N PRO A 136 -26.93 -2.41 12.84
CA PRO A 136 -27.72 -3.51 12.29
C PRO A 136 -28.30 -4.41 13.39
N SER A 137 -29.28 -5.23 13.02
CA SER A 137 -29.65 -6.36 13.86
C SER A 137 -28.46 -7.29 14.04
N PHE A 138 -28.33 -7.87 15.23
CA PHE A 138 -27.27 -8.84 15.51
C PHE A 138 -27.40 -10.07 14.61
N PRO A 139 -26.31 -10.47 13.92
CA PRO A 139 -26.27 -11.74 13.21
C PRO A 139 -26.59 -12.93 14.14
N PRO A 140 -27.21 -13.98 13.61
CA PRO A 140 -27.43 -15.20 14.38
C PRO A 140 -26.09 -15.86 14.73
N VAL A 141 -26.05 -16.53 15.88
CA VAL A 141 -24.93 -17.37 16.33
C VAL A 141 -25.41 -18.80 16.55
N PRO A 142 -24.54 -19.82 16.46
CA PRO A 142 -24.93 -21.20 16.74
C PRO A 142 -25.47 -21.36 18.17
N SER A 143 -26.52 -22.16 18.31
CA SER A 143 -27.14 -22.43 19.61
C SER A 143 -26.40 -23.53 20.38
N GLY A 144 -26.59 -23.53 21.70
CA GLY A 144 -25.99 -24.54 22.59
C GLY A 144 -24.51 -24.31 22.87
N THR A 145 -23.77 -25.40 23.09
CA THR A 145 -22.33 -25.35 23.37
C THR A 145 -21.56 -25.29 22.06
N VAL A 146 -20.66 -24.32 21.96
CA VAL A 146 -19.80 -24.08 20.81
C VAL A 146 -18.34 -24.11 21.23
N THR A 147 -17.48 -24.61 20.35
CA THR A 147 -16.04 -24.43 20.44
C THR A 147 -15.61 -23.43 19.39
N VAL A 148 -15.11 -22.28 19.83
CA VAL A 148 -14.57 -21.23 18.95
C VAL A 148 -13.08 -21.40 18.83
N SER A 149 -12.54 -21.13 17.65
CA SER A 149 -11.10 -21.00 17.40
C SER A 149 -10.85 -19.67 16.71
N GLY A 150 -9.80 -18.99 17.15
CA GLY A 150 -9.49 -17.67 16.64
C GLY A 150 -8.19 -17.12 17.21
N SER A 151 -7.80 -15.95 16.71
CA SER A 151 -6.59 -15.29 17.16
C SER A 151 -6.88 -14.43 18.39
N LEU A 152 -6.08 -14.54 19.43
CA LEU A 152 -6.18 -13.72 20.62
C LEU A 152 -5.80 -12.26 20.30
N GLN A 153 -6.59 -11.31 20.79
CA GLN A 153 -6.36 -9.88 20.67
C GLN A 153 -6.38 -9.27 22.08
N PRO A 154 -5.42 -8.40 22.43
CA PRO A 154 -5.47 -7.63 23.68
C PRO A 154 -6.63 -6.62 23.61
N ASP A 155 -6.96 -6.02 24.76
CA ASP A 155 -7.88 -4.90 24.82
C ASP A 155 -7.46 -3.79 23.85
N GLU A 156 -8.43 -3.25 23.11
CA GLU A 156 -8.17 -2.20 22.13
C GLU A 156 -7.83 -0.86 22.80
N THR A 157 -7.00 -0.07 22.12
CA THR A 157 -6.72 1.31 22.51
C THR A 157 -6.95 2.25 21.34
N THR A 158 -7.28 3.52 21.61
CA THR A 158 -7.39 4.55 20.56
C THR A 158 -6.10 4.71 19.76
N ALA A 159 -4.92 4.49 20.37
CA ALA A 159 -3.65 4.54 19.65
C ALA A 159 -3.54 3.45 18.57
N ASP A 160 -4.10 2.27 18.86
CA ASP A 160 -4.00 1.10 17.99
C ASP A 160 -5.05 1.11 16.87
N THR A 161 -6.28 1.50 17.21
CA THR A 161 -7.42 1.49 16.27
C THR A 161 -7.56 2.81 15.51
N ARG A 162 -6.97 3.89 16.03
CA ARG A 162 -7.27 5.29 15.64
C ARG A 162 -8.74 5.69 15.82
N ILE A 163 -9.51 4.90 16.58
CA ILE A 163 -10.90 5.18 16.92
C ILE A 163 -10.93 5.88 18.27
N LYS A 164 -11.57 7.05 18.31
CA LYS A 164 -11.77 7.79 19.56
C LYS A 164 -12.68 6.99 20.48
N ASP A 165 -12.28 6.85 21.74
CA ASP A 165 -13.15 6.31 22.78
C ASP A 165 -14.12 7.38 23.27
N ASP A 166 -15.36 7.25 22.85
CA ASP A 166 -16.50 8.07 23.25
C ASP A 166 -17.70 7.17 23.62
N THR A 167 -17.40 6.00 24.19
CA THR A 167 -18.38 4.98 24.58
C THR A 167 -19.53 5.53 25.43
N ALA A 168 -19.29 6.58 26.23
CA ALA A 168 -20.30 7.24 27.06
C ALA A 168 -21.46 7.89 26.28
N GLN A 169 -21.31 8.15 24.98
CA GLN A 169 -22.33 8.78 24.13
C GLN A 169 -23.13 7.76 23.30
N LEU A 170 -22.82 6.46 23.45
CA LEU A 170 -23.35 5.41 22.60
C LEU A 170 -24.57 4.70 23.20
N ALA A 171 -25.33 4.03 22.34
CA ALA A 171 -26.42 3.19 22.77
C ALA A 171 -25.92 2.04 23.69
N ALA A 172 -26.83 1.49 24.49
CA ALA A 172 -26.52 0.48 25.51
C ALA A 172 -25.96 -0.85 24.96
N ASN A 173 -26.01 -1.08 23.65
CA ASN A 173 -25.45 -2.24 22.92
C ASN A 173 -24.36 -1.83 21.91
N GLU A 174 -23.86 -0.61 21.98
CA GLU A 174 -22.79 -0.10 21.13
C GLU A 174 -21.52 0.14 21.94
N ILE A 175 -20.37 0.04 21.26
CA ILE A 175 -19.04 0.33 21.83
C ILE A 175 -18.16 1.02 20.78
N ALA A 176 -17.22 1.84 21.24
CA ALA A 176 -16.17 2.38 20.39
C ALA A 176 -15.02 1.36 20.24
N LEU A 177 -14.53 0.87 21.38
CA LEU A 177 -13.40 -0.05 21.50
C LEU A 177 -13.83 -1.37 22.13
N ILE A 178 -13.19 -2.46 21.73
CA ILE A 178 -13.38 -3.78 22.33
C ILE A 178 -12.43 -3.88 23.52
N THR A 179 -12.94 -3.55 24.70
CA THR A 179 -12.17 -3.61 25.95
C THR A 179 -12.96 -4.33 27.03
N ARG A 180 -12.24 -5.04 27.91
CA ARG A 180 -12.83 -5.60 29.12
C ARG A 180 -13.34 -4.48 30.03
N GLY A 181 -12.58 -3.37 30.14
CA GLY A 181 -12.89 -2.25 31.01
C GLY A 181 -14.28 -1.65 30.77
N ASP A 182 -14.63 -1.41 29.50
CA ASP A 182 -15.90 -0.80 29.13
C ASP A 182 -17.09 -1.76 29.24
N LEU A 183 -16.83 -3.06 29.08
CA LEU A 183 -17.87 -4.08 29.00
C LEU A 183 -18.12 -4.81 30.32
N ALA A 184 -17.17 -4.84 31.25
CA ALA A 184 -17.29 -5.60 32.49
C ALA A 184 -18.46 -5.16 33.37
N ALA A 185 -18.82 -3.87 33.34
CA ALA A 185 -19.97 -3.34 34.07
C ALA A 185 -21.33 -3.55 33.36
N ARG A 186 -21.31 -4.01 32.10
CA ARG A 186 -22.50 -4.18 31.24
C ARG A 186 -22.96 -5.64 31.15
N VAL A 187 -22.27 -6.55 31.84
CA VAL A 187 -22.56 -7.98 31.85
C VAL A 187 -22.61 -8.53 33.29
N PRO A 188 -23.39 -9.58 33.57
CA PRO A 188 -23.57 -10.10 34.93
C PRO A 188 -22.47 -11.08 35.39
N TYR A 189 -21.35 -11.17 34.66
CA TYR A 189 -20.27 -12.13 34.90
C TYR A 189 -18.89 -11.49 34.73
N ARG A 190 -17.85 -12.17 35.23
CA ARG A 190 -16.48 -11.70 35.07
C ARG A 190 -15.99 -11.93 33.64
N LEU A 191 -15.58 -10.85 32.98
CA LEU A 191 -14.91 -10.93 31.69
C LEU A 191 -13.41 -11.26 31.85
N ARG A 192 -12.92 -12.17 31.00
CA ARG A 192 -11.49 -12.36 30.73
C ARG A 192 -10.95 -11.17 29.95
N ASP A 193 -9.63 -11.01 29.99
CA ASP A 193 -8.96 -9.89 29.34
C ASP A 193 -8.83 -10.14 27.84
N GLY A 194 -8.86 -9.08 27.03
CA GLY A 194 -8.79 -9.20 25.58
C GLY A 194 -10.03 -9.87 24.95
N SER A 195 -9.86 -10.28 23.70
CA SER A 195 -10.91 -10.90 22.89
C SER A 195 -10.36 -11.93 21.93
N ILE A 196 -11.22 -12.84 21.48
CA ILE A 196 -10.93 -13.79 20.41
C ILE A 196 -11.49 -13.22 19.11
N ARG A 197 -10.63 -12.95 18.14
CA ARG A 197 -11.09 -12.70 16.76
C ARG A 197 -11.36 -14.03 16.09
N LEU A 198 -12.64 -14.31 15.86
CA LEU A 198 -13.13 -15.60 15.39
C LEU A 198 -12.54 -15.97 14.02
N THR A 199 -12.12 -17.21 13.87
CA THR A 199 -11.70 -17.79 12.59
C THR A 199 -12.57 -18.99 12.23
N SER A 200 -12.97 -19.80 13.21
CA SER A 200 -13.92 -20.89 13.01
C SER A 200 -14.67 -21.21 14.30
N SER A 201 -15.82 -21.86 14.15
CA SER A 201 -16.60 -22.39 15.27
C SER A 201 -17.07 -23.82 14.98
N LEU A 202 -17.29 -24.60 16.04
CA LEU A 202 -17.92 -25.91 15.99
C LEU A 202 -19.08 -25.96 17.00
N PRO A 203 -20.34 -26.12 16.56
CA PRO A 203 -20.80 -26.15 15.18
C PRO A 203 -20.48 -24.86 14.40
N ALA A 204 -20.33 -24.98 13.09
CA ALA A 204 -20.11 -23.84 12.20
C ALA A 204 -21.37 -22.98 12.12
N ASN A 205 -21.20 -21.65 12.02
CA ASN A 205 -22.30 -20.74 11.74
C ASN A 205 -22.57 -20.70 10.23
N THR A 206 -23.60 -21.40 9.78
CA THR A 206 -23.96 -21.49 8.35
C THR A 206 -25.11 -20.57 7.97
N ALA A 207 -25.50 -19.62 8.83
CA ALA A 207 -26.58 -18.70 8.53
C ALA A 207 -26.17 -17.73 7.40
N PRO A 208 -27.04 -17.46 6.40
CA PRO A 208 -26.73 -16.52 5.32
C PRO A 208 -26.44 -15.09 5.79
N SER A 209 -27.00 -14.70 6.94
CA SER A 209 -26.81 -13.39 7.57
C SER A 209 -25.76 -13.41 8.68
N ALA A 210 -24.91 -14.45 8.76
CA ALA A 210 -23.78 -14.48 9.69
C ALA A 210 -22.82 -13.32 9.40
N ALA A 211 -22.09 -12.88 10.43
CA ALA A 211 -21.07 -11.85 10.26
C ALA A 211 -19.97 -12.34 9.31
N GLU A 212 -19.47 -11.45 8.46
CA GLU A 212 -18.36 -11.75 7.56
C GLU A 212 -17.07 -11.92 8.37
N PRO A 213 -16.25 -12.94 8.12
CA PRO A 213 -14.98 -13.10 8.82
C PRO A 213 -14.07 -11.88 8.64
N VAL A 214 -13.44 -11.44 9.74
CA VAL A 214 -12.43 -10.38 9.64
C VAL A 214 -11.18 -10.95 8.98
N PRO A 215 -10.70 -10.38 7.86
CA PRO A 215 -9.55 -10.91 7.14
C PRO A 215 -8.28 -10.80 7.98
N ASN A 216 -7.38 -11.75 7.77
CA ASN A 216 -6.04 -11.65 8.33
C ASN A 216 -5.27 -10.50 7.68
N PRO A 217 -4.32 -9.89 8.39
CA PRO A 217 -3.48 -8.85 7.82
C PRO A 217 -2.72 -9.38 6.60
N THR A 218 -2.83 -8.65 5.49
CA THR A 218 -2.02 -8.89 4.31
C THR A 218 -0.81 -7.96 4.33
N TYR A 219 0.28 -8.42 3.72
CA TYR A 219 1.54 -7.69 3.72
C TYR A 219 2.05 -7.55 2.30
N GLU A 220 1.87 -6.37 1.73
CA GLU A 220 2.35 -6.05 0.39
C GLU A 220 3.81 -5.57 0.45
N ASN A 221 4.74 -6.48 0.16
CA ASN A 221 6.17 -6.19 0.19
C ASN A 221 6.76 -5.84 -1.19
N ALA A 222 5.95 -5.86 -2.25
CA ALA A 222 6.39 -5.71 -3.63
C ALA A 222 7.11 -4.38 -3.87
N MET A 223 6.62 -3.29 -3.28
CA MET A 223 7.20 -1.95 -3.46
C MET A 223 8.62 -1.86 -2.88
N TYR A 224 8.89 -2.47 -1.72
CA TYR A 224 10.25 -2.49 -1.16
C TYR A 224 11.23 -3.23 -2.08
N ILE A 225 10.78 -4.34 -2.67
CA ILE A 225 11.58 -5.13 -3.61
C ILE A 225 11.80 -4.34 -4.91
N ALA A 226 10.76 -3.70 -5.44
CA ALA A 226 10.84 -2.89 -6.65
C ALA A 226 11.87 -1.76 -6.49
N TYR A 227 11.84 -1.01 -5.39
CA TYR A 227 12.83 0.05 -5.13
C TYR A 227 14.24 -0.50 -4.91
N MET A 228 14.39 -1.63 -4.21
CA MET A 228 15.69 -2.29 -4.05
C MET A 228 16.30 -2.64 -5.41
N VAL A 229 15.51 -3.26 -6.30
CA VAL A 229 15.93 -3.62 -7.65
C VAL A 229 16.22 -2.36 -8.47
N GLN A 230 15.38 -1.34 -8.39
CA GLN A 230 15.57 -0.07 -9.09
C GLN A 230 16.93 0.57 -8.76
N TRP A 231 17.30 0.63 -7.47
CA TRP A 231 18.59 1.18 -7.07
C TRP A 231 19.77 0.39 -7.64
N TRP A 232 19.68 -0.94 -7.64
CA TRP A 232 20.72 -1.78 -8.24
C TRP A 232 20.76 -1.70 -9.77
N VAL A 233 19.62 -1.52 -10.43
CA VAL A 233 19.56 -1.26 -11.88
C VAL A 233 20.25 0.08 -12.20
N PHE A 234 20.00 1.15 -11.42
CA PHE A 234 20.74 2.41 -11.61
C PHE A 234 22.24 2.23 -11.43
N ALA A 235 22.67 1.49 -10.40
CA ALA A 235 24.08 1.17 -10.21
C ALA A 235 24.67 0.41 -11.42
N ALA A 236 23.92 -0.50 -12.04
CA ALA A 236 24.34 -1.27 -13.21
C ALA A 236 24.34 -0.45 -14.52
N VAL A 237 23.40 0.48 -14.68
CA VAL A 237 23.31 1.35 -15.87
C VAL A 237 24.43 2.40 -15.88
N MET A 238 24.86 2.88 -14.70
CA MET A 238 25.92 3.91 -14.59
C MET A 238 27.20 3.57 -15.37
N PRO A 239 27.83 2.37 -15.23
CA PRO A 239 28.98 1.97 -16.04
C PRO A 239 28.73 1.98 -17.55
N VAL A 240 27.53 1.57 -17.98
CA VAL A 240 27.16 1.53 -19.41
C VAL A 240 27.07 2.95 -19.96
N THR A 241 26.33 3.83 -19.29
CA THR A 241 26.20 5.24 -19.67
C THR A 241 27.56 5.94 -19.67
N TRP A 242 28.37 5.69 -18.64
CA TRP A 242 29.73 6.20 -18.54
C TRP A 242 30.60 5.81 -19.75
N PHE A 243 30.57 4.54 -20.15
CA PHE A 243 31.34 4.04 -21.30
C PHE A 243 30.85 4.64 -22.63
N LEU A 244 29.53 4.71 -22.84
CA LEU A 244 28.94 5.28 -24.05
C LEU A 244 29.29 6.77 -24.20
N LEU A 245 29.28 7.53 -23.11
CA LEU A 245 29.67 8.94 -23.10
C LEU A 245 31.15 9.13 -23.48
N ILE A 246 32.05 8.29 -22.98
CA ILE A 246 33.47 8.31 -23.38
C ILE A 246 33.63 8.03 -24.87
N ARG A 247 32.91 7.02 -25.40
CA ARG A 247 32.97 6.68 -26.83
C ARG A 247 32.42 7.80 -27.70
N ARG A 248 31.31 8.41 -27.31
CA ARG A 248 30.67 9.52 -28.03
C ARG A 248 31.61 10.72 -28.10
N GLU A 249 32.15 11.16 -26.96
CA GLU A 249 33.10 12.28 -26.89
C GLU A 249 34.35 12.01 -27.75
N ALA A 250 34.87 10.78 -27.73
CA ALA A 250 36.00 10.40 -28.57
C ALA A 250 35.66 10.42 -30.07
N GLY A 251 34.40 10.14 -30.44
CA GLY A 251 33.89 10.24 -31.80
C GLY A 251 33.77 11.71 -32.25
N ASP A 252 33.11 12.54 -31.45
CA ASP A 252 32.89 13.96 -31.72
C ASP A 252 34.22 14.71 -31.91
N ARG A 253 35.22 14.41 -31.05
CA ARG A 253 36.58 14.97 -31.19
C ARG A 253 37.31 14.52 -32.45
N ARG A 254 37.07 13.29 -32.93
CA ARG A 254 37.65 12.80 -34.19
C ARG A 254 37.01 13.46 -35.40
N LEU A 255 35.69 13.69 -35.35
CA LEU A 255 34.96 14.39 -36.41
C LEU A 255 35.41 15.86 -36.50
N ALA A 256 35.48 16.56 -35.37
CA ALA A 256 35.98 17.93 -35.32
C ALA A 256 37.43 18.04 -35.84
N ALA A 257 38.31 17.10 -35.50
CA ALA A 257 39.68 17.07 -36.02
C ALA A 257 39.75 16.82 -37.54
N ARG A 258 38.83 16.05 -38.10
CA ARG A 258 38.73 15.82 -39.56
C ARG A 258 38.20 17.04 -40.30
N GLN A 259 37.18 17.71 -39.74
CA GLN A 259 36.63 18.95 -40.30
C GLN A 259 37.69 20.05 -40.31
N ALA A 260 38.39 20.27 -39.20
CA ALA A 260 39.47 21.25 -39.12
C ALA A 260 40.62 20.96 -40.12
N ALA A 261 40.89 19.68 -40.42
CA ALA A 261 41.88 19.31 -41.44
C ALA A 261 41.38 19.50 -42.87
N ALA A 262 40.07 19.41 -43.12
CA ALA A 262 39.46 19.67 -44.42
C ALA A 262 39.39 21.19 -44.69
N ASP A 263 38.97 21.97 -43.70
CA ASP A 263 38.85 23.44 -43.81
C ASP A 263 40.22 24.14 -43.88
N GLY A 264 41.27 23.54 -43.31
CA GLY A 264 42.65 24.04 -43.38
C GLY A 264 43.40 23.71 -44.67
N GLY A 265 42.75 23.08 -45.67
CA GLY A 265 43.38 22.52 -46.87
C GLY A 265 43.15 23.27 -48.19
N GLU A 266 42.46 24.41 -48.21
CA GLU A 266 42.12 25.13 -49.45
C GLU A 266 43.02 26.37 -49.66
N PRO A 267 44.05 26.32 -50.52
CA PRO A 267 44.73 27.53 -50.97
C PRO A 267 43.87 28.22 -52.03
N ALA A 268 43.50 29.47 -51.77
CA ALA A 268 42.96 30.38 -52.76
C ALA A 268 43.83 30.37 -54.03
N ARG A 269 43.23 30.01 -55.16
CA ARG A 269 43.82 30.26 -56.49
C ARG A 269 43.33 31.62 -56.95
N ASP A 270 44.20 32.61 -56.77
CA ASP A 270 44.10 33.91 -57.42
C ASP A 270 44.32 33.78 -58.93
N GLY A 271 43.58 34.57 -59.69
CA GLY A 271 43.97 35.00 -61.04
C GLY A 271 42.81 35.22 -61.99
N GLU A 272 42.27 36.44 -62.05
CA GLU A 272 42.45 37.28 -63.25
C GLU A 272 42.06 38.74 -62.92
N ARG A 273 42.90 39.68 -63.33
CA ARG A 273 42.84 41.13 -63.09
C ARG A 273 42.67 41.81 -64.46
N LEU A 274 41.83 42.85 -64.58
CA LEU A 274 42.01 44.00 -65.51
C LEU A 274 41.02 45.15 -65.13
N PRO A 275 41.19 46.41 -65.56
CA PRO A 275 41.52 47.50 -64.64
C PRO A 275 40.58 48.73 -64.66
N ALA A 276 40.75 49.55 -63.62
CA ALA A 276 40.59 51.01 -63.49
C ALA A 276 39.37 51.74 -64.10
N ASP A 277 38.60 52.41 -63.24
CA ASP A 277 38.43 53.86 -63.33
C ASP A 277 38.11 54.49 -61.95
N THR A 278 38.56 55.74 -61.81
CA THR A 278 38.43 56.76 -60.76
C THR A 278 36.97 56.96 -60.24
N THR A 279 36.65 57.51 -59.05
CA THR A 279 37.14 58.72 -58.38
C THR A 279 36.53 58.80 -56.96
N ASP A 280 37.34 59.25 -56.01
CA ASP A 280 37.08 60.30 -55.00
C ASP A 280 36.12 60.14 -53.77
N THR A 281 36.68 60.61 -52.64
CA THR A 281 36.08 61.32 -51.48
C THR A 281 35.54 60.53 -50.24
N ALA A 282 36.39 60.60 -49.20
CA ALA A 282 36.16 60.97 -47.79
C ALA A 282 35.54 60.01 -46.73
N GLU A 283 36.33 59.82 -45.67
CA GLU A 283 36.00 59.54 -44.25
C GLU A 283 35.17 60.69 -43.60
N PRO A 284 34.68 60.65 -42.32
CA PRO A 284 34.81 59.61 -41.28
C PRO A 284 33.60 59.36 -40.32
N ALA A 285 33.77 58.31 -39.50
CA ALA A 285 33.43 58.14 -38.06
C ALA A 285 32.04 58.46 -37.46
N ASP A 286 31.50 57.48 -36.70
CA ASP A 286 30.95 57.66 -35.32
C ASP A 286 30.77 56.26 -34.67
N ARG A 287 31.52 55.82 -33.66
CA ARG A 287 31.49 56.07 -32.20
C ARG A 287 30.13 55.90 -31.47
N ALA A 288 30.06 54.78 -30.74
CA ALA A 288 29.47 54.55 -29.42
C ALA A 288 28.02 55.00 -29.09
N ASP A 289 27.23 54.07 -28.55
CA ASP A 289 26.72 54.29 -27.20
C ASP A 289 26.50 53.00 -26.39
N ARG A 290 26.57 53.21 -25.08
CA ARG A 290 26.67 52.33 -23.93
C ARG A 290 25.29 52.27 -23.25
N ALA A 291 24.85 51.12 -22.75
CA ALA A 291 23.88 51.10 -21.65
C ALA A 291 24.06 49.83 -20.81
N ASP A 292 24.41 50.11 -19.56
CA ASP A 292 24.50 49.26 -18.38
C ASP A 292 23.08 48.90 -17.92
N ASP A 293 22.88 47.69 -17.39
CA ASP A 293 22.07 47.57 -16.16
C ASP A 293 22.33 46.24 -15.45
N ARG A 294 22.52 46.40 -14.14
CA ARG A 294 23.00 45.43 -13.16
C ARG A 294 21.88 45.18 -12.16
N ALA A 295 21.50 43.93 -11.93
CA ALA A 295 20.87 43.51 -10.67
C ALA A 295 21.09 42.01 -10.41
N GLU A 296 21.52 41.72 -9.19
CA GLU A 296 21.96 40.43 -8.64
C GLU A 296 20.77 39.66 -7.96
N PRO A 297 20.95 38.55 -7.22
CA PRO A 297 20.32 37.26 -7.53
C PRO A 297 19.20 36.84 -6.57
N ALA A 298 18.29 35.97 -7.01
CA ALA A 298 17.29 35.30 -6.16
C ALA A 298 17.66 33.83 -5.90
N GLY A 299 17.65 33.44 -4.63
CA GLY A 299 17.91 32.08 -4.14
C GLY A 299 16.82 31.05 -4.46
N PRO A 300 17.00 29.78 -4.01
CA PRO A 300 16.28 28.62 -4.55
C PRO A 300 14.90 28.42 -3.91
N PRO A 301 13.90 27.90 -4.64
CA PRO A 301 12.64 27.49 -4.02
C PRO A 301 12.75 26.08 -3.43
N SER A 302 12.45 26.01 -2.13
CA SER A 302 11.99 24.83 -1.43
C SER A 302 10.60 24.45 -1.95
N ALA A 303 10.39 23.20 -2.33
CA ALA A 303 9.07 22.69 -2.72
C ALA A 303 8.82 21.34 -2.03
N GLY A 304 8.03 21.41 -0.95
CA GLY A 304 7.28 20.26 -0.45
C GLY A 304 6.16 19.94 -1.44
N ALA A 305 6.16 18.72 -1.96
CA ALA A 305 5.10 18.22 -2.81
C ALA A 305 4.10 17.42 -1.96
N ARG A 306 2.96 18.06 -1.68
CA ARG A 306 1.67 17.41 -1.43
C ARG A 306 1.30 16.63 -2.69
N GLN A 307 0.97 15.35 -2.58
CA GLN A 307 0.43 14.58 -3.70
C GLN A 307 -1.08 14.82 -3.83
N PRO A 308 -1.61 15.09 -5.04
CA PRO A 308 -3.04 14.99 -5.32
C PRO A 308 -3.43 13.55 -5.67
N VAL A 309 -4.59 13.13 -5.16
CA VAL A 309 -5.29 11.89 -5.48
C VAL A 309 -5.79 11.97 -6.93
N VAL A 310 -5.44 10.99 -7.76
CA VAL A 310 -5.99 10.83 -9.11
C VAL A 310 -7.17 9.88 -9.05
N ALA A 311 -8.38 10.44 -9.20
CA ALA A 311 -9.60 9.70 -9.51
C ALA A 311 -9.63 9.40 -11.01
N GLY A 312 -9.63 8.12 -11.38
CA GLY A 312 -9.86 7.65 -12.74
C GLY A 312 -11.35 7.41 -12.96
N ALA A 313 -11.99 8.31 -13.72
CA ALA A 313 -13.33 8.12 -14.28
C ALA A 313 -13.24 7.26 -15.56
N LEU A 314 -14.07 6.21 -15.64
CA LEU A 314 -14.40 5.54 -16.90
C LEU A 314 -15.92 5.66 -17.09
N ALA A 315 -16.30 6.32 -18.18
CA ALA A 315 -17.67 6.55 -18.60
C ALA A 315 -18.11 5.48 -19.63
N ASP A 316 -19.38 5.09 -19.47
CA ASP A 316 -20.40 4.79 -20.47
C ASP A 316 -20.12 3.82 -21.64
N ALA A 317 -20.80 2.67 -21.57
CA ALA A 317 -21.32 1.96 -22.74
C ALA A 317 -22.80 1.60 -22.50
N GLN A 318 -23.69 2.20 -23.28
CA GLN A 318 -25.12 1.86 -23.34
C GLN A 318 -25.37 0.62 -24.23
N PRO A 319 -26.41 -0.19 -23.96
CA PRO A 319 -26.80 -1.31 -24.80
C PRO A 319 -27.83 -0.91 -25.86
N VAL A 320 -27.71 -1.49 -27.06
CA VAL A 320 -28.68 -1.36 -28.16
C VAL A 320 -29.80 -2.38 -27.96
N GLU A 321 -31.03 -1.89 -27.83
CA GLU A 321 -32.27 -2.65 -28.03
C GLU A 321 -32.52 -2.90 -29.53
N GLN A 322 -32.91 -4.13 -29.89
CA GLN A 322 -33.93 -4.37 -30.93
C GLN A 322 -34.79 -5.56 -30.51
N GLY A 323 -36.07 -5.31 -30.31
CA GLY A 323 -37.12 -6.30 -30.03
C GLY A 323 -37.63 -7.02 -31.28
N GLY A 324 -38.41 -8.09 -31.06
CA GLY A 324 -39.08 -8.84 -32.12
C GLY A 324 -39.72 -10.16 -31.68
N GLU A 325 -40.72 -10.05 -30.81
CA GLU A 325 -42.00 -10.80 -30.72
C GLU A 325 -42.15 -12.32 -31.07
N ALA A 326 -42.71 -13.03 -30.08
CA ALA A 326 -43.71 -14.13 -30.05
C ALA A 326 -43.62 -15.35 -31.00
N VAL A 327 -43.83 -16.57 -30.44
CA VAL A 327 -45.00 -17.44 -30.70
C VAL A 327 -45.13 -18.49 -29.58
N ALA A 328 -46.39 -18.78 -29.24
CA ALA A 328 -46.89 -19.65 -28.19
C ALA A 328 -46.82 -21.17 -28.50
N GLY A 329 -46.99 -21.98 -27.45
CA GLY A 329 -47.63 -23.30 -27.52
C GLY A 329 -46.73 -24.48 -27.15
N GLU A 330 -46.96 -25.11 -26.00
CA GLU A 330 -47.73 -26.36 -25.90
C GLU A 330 -47.49 -27.07 -24.54
N LYS A 331 -48.60 -27.45 -23.89
CA LYS A 331 -48.67 -28.30 -22.70
C LYS A 331 -48.31 -29.74 -23.07
N VAL A 332 -47.57 -30.45 -22.21
CA VAL A 332 -47.85 -31.88 -21.97
C VAL A 332 -47.74 -32.21 -20.47
N GLN A 333 -48.88 -32.63 -19.93
CA GLN A 333 -49.09 -33.31 -18.66
C GLN A 333 -48.55 -34.75 -18.69
N GLY A 334 -48.12 -35.30 -17.55
CA GLY A 334 -48.02 -36.77 -17.39
C GLY A 334 -47.15 -37.29 -16.25
N LEU A 335 -47.75 -37.41 -15.05
CA LEU A 335 -47.39 -38.30 -13.92
C LEU A 335 -47.42 -39.81 -14.31
N PRO A 336 -47.22 -40.83 -13.41
CA PRO A 336 -46.58 -40.92 -12.08
C PRO A 336 -45.71 -42.21 -11.81
N HIS A 337 -45.06 -42.23 -10.62
CA HIS A 337 -44.78 -43.32 -9.64
C HIS A 337 -44.51 -44.81 -10.03
N ALA A 338 -43.47 -45.41 -9.41
CA ALA A 338 -43.47 -46.63 -8.56
C ALA A 338 -42.01 -47.04 -8.20
N VAL A 339 -41.60 -47.14 -6.92
CA VAL A 339 -41.57 -48.32 -6.01
C VAL A 339 -40.62 -49.47 -6.46
N GLY A 340 -39.67 -49.83 -5.58
CA GLY A 340 -39.16 -51.20 -5.41
C GLY A 340 -37.66 -51.40 -5.67
N GLY A 341 -36.90 -51.70 -4.61
CA GLY A 341 -35.48 -52.10 -4.66
C GLY A 341 -34.76 -51.81 -3.36
#